data_AF-A0A9W6KFF7-F1
#
_entry.id   AF-A0A9W6KFF7-F1
#
_cell.length_a   1.000
_cell.length_b   1.000
_cell.length_c   1.000
_cell.angle_alpha   90.00
_cell.angle_beta   90.00
_cell.angle_gamma   90.00
#
_symmetry.space_group_name_H-M   'P 1'
#
loop_
_entity.id
_entity.type
_entity.pdbx_description
1 polymer ?
#
loop_
_entity_poly.entity_id
_entity_poly.type
_entity_poly.pdbx_seq_one_letter_code
_entity_poly.pdbx_strand_id
1 'polypeptide(L)' 'MGKSGKSRELKWVLRPNHTDLAEHDGKEIYAFGDTDAVGRVEVTLTDGTRVKVRRTELIPC' A
#
# COMPACT_ATOMS: atom_id res chain seq x y z
N MET A 1 22.59 -27.45 7.84
CA MET A 1 21.81 -26.56 8.74
C MET A 1 21.86 -25.14 8.18
N GLY A 2 20.95 -24.78 7.26
CA GLY A 2 20.78 -23.40 6.83
C GLY A 2 19.66 -22.77 7.64
N LYS A 3 19.98 -21.87 8.58
CA LYS A 3 18.96 -21.03 9.21
C LYS A 3 18.45 -20.08 8.12
N SER A 4 17.38 -20.49 7.44
CA SER A 4 16.57 -19.58 6.63
C SER A 4 16.03 -18.53 7.58
N GLY A 5 16.69 -17.37 7.63
CA GLY A 5 16.16 -16.23 8.36
C GLY A 5 14.78 -15.94 7.80
N LYS A 6 13.76 -15.88 8.65
CA LYS A 6 12.43 -15.44 8.24
C LYS A 6 12.60 -14.08 7.56
N SER A 7 12.57 -14.03 6.24
CA SER A 7 12.31 -12.80 5.50
C SER A 7 11.00 -12.28 6.07
N ARG A 8 11.05 -11.24 6.90
CA ARG A 8 9.84 -10.50 7.23
C ARG A 8 9.40 -9.92 5.90
N GLU A 9 8.35 -10.48 5.32
CA GLU A 9 7.72 -9.90 4.15
C GLU A 9 7.38 -8.44 4.54
N LEU A 10 7.99 -7.49 3.84
CA LEU A 10 7.75 -6.07 4.02
C LEU A 10 6.27 -5.83 3.73
N LYS A 11 5.50 -5.50 4.76
CA LYS A 11 4.09 -5.14 4.61
C LYS A 11 4.01 -3.66 4.32
N TRP A 12 2.93 -3.26 3.67
CA TRP A 12 2.66 -1.86 3.35
C TRP A 12 1.25 -1.52 3.79
N VAL A 13 1.05 -0.32 4.31
CA VAL A 13 -0.26 0.19 4.71
C VAL A 13 -0.54 1.53 4.05
N LEU A 14 -1.82 1.77 3.77
CA LEU A 14 -2.31 3.05 3.28
C LEU A 14 -2.53 4.02 4.46
N ARG A 15 -1.94 5.21 4.36
CA ARG A 15 -2.09 6.38 5.26
C ARG A 15 -2.45 7.60 4.41
N PRO A 16 -3.73 7.78 4.06
CA PRO A 16 -4.14 8.85 3.16
C PRO A 16 -4.10 10.21 3.85
N ASN A 17 -3.75 11.25 3.10
CA ASN A 17 -3.76 12.64 3.59
C ASN A 17 -5.02 13.41 3.15
N HIS A 18 -5.96 12.72 2.51
CA HIS A 18 -7.17 13.30 1.92
C HIS A 18 -8.42 12.57 2.43
N THR A 19 -9.52 13.31 2.59
CA THR A 19 -10.75 12.81 3.23
C THR A 19 -11.50 11.77 2.39
N ASP A 20 -11.28 11.73 1.08
CA ASP A 20 -11.91 10.78 0.16
C ASP A 20 -11.46 9.33 0.36
N LEU A 21 -10.32 9.10 1.01
CA LEU A 21 -9.78 7.77 1.30
C LEU A 21 -9.72 7.48 2.81
N ALA A 22 -10.29 8.34 3.66
CA ALA A 22 -10.19 8.20 5.12
C ALA A 22 -10.73 6.86 5.63
N GLU A 23 -11.74 6.28 4.98
CA GLU A 23 -12.28 4.95 5.29
C GLU A 23 -11.31 3.79 5.00
N HIS A 24 -10.20 4.06 4.32
CA HIS A 24 -9.17 3.09 4.00
C HIS A 24 -7.87 3.32 4.77
N ASP A 25 -7.82 4.33 5.64
CA ASP A 25 -6.69 4.51 6.53
C ASP A 25 -6.50 3.28 7.42
N GLY A 26 -5.27 2.76 7.47
CA GLY A 26 -4.98 1.54 8.23
C GLY A 26 -4.82 0.31 7.36
N LYS A 27 -5.49 0.28 6.20
CA LYS A 27 -5.61 -0.95 5.41
C LYS A 27 -4.27 -1.37 4.82
N GLU A 28 -4.01 -2.67 4.92
CA GLU A 28 -2.84 -3.30 4.30
C GLU A 28 -2.99 -3.29 2.78
N ILE A 29 -1.86 -3.14 2.10
CA ILE A 29 -1.75 -3.15 0.65
C ILE A 29 -1.41 -4.57 0.22
N TYR A 30 -2.27 -5.12 -0.63
CA TYR A 30 -2.09 -6.43 -1.22
C TYR A 30 -1.19 -6.37 -2.47
N ALA A 31 -1.37 -5.36 -3.33
CA ALA A 31 -0.61 -5.22 -4.55
C ALA A 31 -0.45 -3.77 -4.99
N PHE A 32 0.64 -3.50 -5.73
CA PHE A 32 0.87 -2.24 -6.44
C PHE A 32 0.58 -2.44 -7.93
N GLY A 33 -0.05 -1.43 -8.54
CA GLY A 33 -0.31 -1.34 -9.96
C GLY A 33 0.47 -0.22 -10.64
N ASP A 34 -0.07 0.26 -11.76
CA ASP A 34 0.56 1.30 -12.55
C ASP A 34 0.62 2.66 -11.85
N THR A 35 1.59 3.47 -12.28
CA THR A 35 1.67 4.88 -11.89
C THR A 35 1.02 5.74 -12.99
N ASP A 36 0.10 6.63 -12.62
CA ASP A 36 -0.56 7.53 -13.57
C ASP A 36 0.36 8.68 -14.02
N ALA A 37 -0.10 9.45 -15.03
CA ALA A 37 0.67 10.55 -15.61
C ALA A 37 1.01 11.68 -14.60
N VAL A 38 0.32 11.73 -13.46
CA VAL A 38 0.56 12.72 -12.39
C VAL A 38 1.30 12.13 -11.19
N GLY A 39 1.83 10.90 -11.32
CA GLY A 39 2.71 10.28 -10.32
C GLY A 39 1.98 9.56 -9.18
N ARG A 40 0.67 9.32 -9.29
CA ARG A 40 -0.07 8.50 -8.31
C ARG A 40 0.03 7.02 -8.65
N VAL A 41 0.23 6.20 -7.64
CA VAL A 41 0.34 4.75 -7.74
C VAL A 41 -1.02 4.13 -7.49
N GLU A 42 -1.48 3.25 -8.37
CA GLU A 42 -2.61 2.38 -8.08
C GLU A 42 -2.22 1.35 -7.02
N VAL A 43 -3.03 1.19 -5.99
CA VAL A 43 -2.86 0.16 -4.96
C VAL A 43 -4.14 -0.65 -4.82
N THR A 44 -3.97 -1.95 -4.68
CA THR A 44 -5.05 -2.87 -4.30
C THR A 44 -4.91 -3.16 -2.80
N LEU A 45 -5.94 -2.84 -2.03
CA LEU A 45 -6.02 -3.12 -0.60
C LEU A 45 -6.40 -4.59 -0.37
N THR A 46 -6.20 -5.10 0.85
CA THR A 46 -6.53 -6.49 1.20
C THR A 46 -8.01 -6.85 1.08
N ASP A 47 -8.91 -5.87 1.05
CA ASP A 47 -10.35 -6.07 0.79
C ASP A 47 -10.71 -6.09 -0.71
N GLY A 48 -9.71 -5.98 -1.59
CA GLY A 48 -9.86 -5.93 -3.05
C GLY A 48 -10.13 -4.53 -3.60
N THR A 49 -10.29 -3.51 -2.75
CA THR A 49 -10.50 -2.13 -3.19
C THR A 49 -9.28 -1.58 -3.90
N ARG A 50 -9.50 -0.87 -5.01
CA ARG A 50 -8.43 -0.23 -5.79
C ARG A 50 -8.52 1.28 -5.66
N VAL A 51 -7.41 1.91 -5.28
CA VAL A 51 -7.32 3.37 -5.11
C VAL A 51 -6.03 3.90 -5.72
N LYS A 52 -6.02 5.18 -6.10
CA LYS A 52 -4.81 5.86 -6.61
C LYS A 52 -4.31 6.86 -5.58
N VAL A 53 -3.07 6.68 -5.15
CA VAL A 53 -2.49 7.42 -4.01
C VAL A 53 -1.09 7.90 -4.32
N ARG A 54 -0.62 8.91 -3.60
CA ARG A 54 0.76 9.39 -3.67
C ARG A 54 1.67 8.42 -2.94
N ARG A 55 2.94 8.34 -3.37
CA ARG A 55 3.94 7.50 -2.70
C ARG A 55 4.13 7.84 -1.21
N THR A 56 3.92 9.09 -0.82
CA THR A 56 4.01 9.55 0.58
C THR A 56 2.89 9.01 1.47
N GLU A 57 1.83 8.47 0.89
CA GLU A 57 0.69 7.86 1.59
C GLU A 57 0.89 6.34 1.80
N LEU A 58 2.01 5.79 1.35
CA LEU A 58 2.37 4.38 1.43
C LEU A 58 3.45 4.20 2.50
N ILE A 59 3.12 3.53 3.60
CA ILE A 59 4.05 3.34 4.73
C ILE A 59 4.47 1.87 4.84
N PRO A 60 5.78 1.56 4.84
CA PRO A 60 6.26 0.20 5.09
C PRO A 60 6.10 -0.19 6.57
N CYS A 61 5.78 -1.45 6.86
CA CYS A 61 5.59 -1.99 8.21
C CYS A 61 6.16 -3.41 8.40
#